data_AF-A0A948AXC4-F1
#
_entry.id   AF-A0A948AXC4-F1
#
_cell.length_a   1.000
_cell.length_b   1.000
_cell.length_c   1.000
_cell.angle_alpha   90.00
_cell.angle_beta   90.00
_cell.angle_gamma   90.00
#
_symmetry.space_group_name_H-M   'P 1'
#
loop_
_entity.id
_entity.type
_entity.pdbx_description
1 polymer ?
#
loop_
_entity_poly.entity_id
_entity_poly.type
_entity_poly.pdbx_seq_one_letter_code
_entity_poly.pdbx_strand_id
1 'polypeptide(L)'
;LRTSGEIRFHLERDVPAGPPVAGDPYLQARRVFDDLGMHRTADRNGVLVYMAVRSRKFAVVGDEELHARVGDGFWSDVVEAMGREFGEGRFAKGLETGIALIGEKLCEFFPYQDDDVNELPDEISYGDDVRD
;
A
#
# COMPACT_ATOMS: atom_id res chain seq x y z
N LEU A 1 -2.88 -12.94 -8.81
CA LEU A 1 -1.43 -12.63 -8.66
C LEU A 1 -0.68 -13.97 -8.57
N ARG A 2 0.64 -14.03 -8.86
CA ARG A 2 1.46 -15.27 -8.76
C ARG A 2 2.37 -15.25 -7.51
N THR A 3 1.91 -14.60 -6.45
CA THR A 3 2.62 -14.42 -5.19
C THR A 3 1.67 -14.72 -4.04
N SER A 4 2.22 -15.16 -2.90
CA SER A 4 1.52 -15.22 -1.59
C SER A 4 1.48 -13.86 -0.88
N GLY A 5 2.04 -12.82 -1.50
CA GLY A 5 2.05 -11.47 -0.96
C GLY A 5 0.69 -10.78 -1.07
N GLU A 6 0.28 -10.14 0.02
CA GLU A 6 -1.01 -9.46 0.13
C GLU A 6 -0.88 -7.95 -0.10
N ILE A 7 -1.68 -7.39 -1.00
CA ILE A 7 -1.70 -5.94 -1.29
C ILE A 7 -3.10 -5.40 -0.98
N ARG A 8 -3.18 -4.38 -0.12
CA ARG A 8 -4.44 -3.67 0.15
C ARG A 8 -4.35 -2.20 -0.22
N PHE A 9 -5.47 -1.67 -0.69
CA PHE A 9 -5.63 -0.26 -1.00
C PHE A 9 -6.54 0.42 0.03
N HIS A 10 -6.12 1.58 0.54
CA HIS A 10 -6.89 2.39 1.47
C HIS A 10 -7.09 3.82 0.97
N LEU A 11 -8.34 4.29 1.01
CA LEU A 11 -8.75 5.62 0.58
C LEU A 11 -9.27 6.48 1.74
N GLU A 12 -8.73 7.69 1.85
CA GLU A 12 -9.25 8.78 2.68
C GLU A 12 -9.54 10.02 1.81
N ARG A 13 -10.31 11.00 2.29
CA ARG A 13 -10.40 12.31 1.60
C ARG A 13 -9.14 13.12 1.87
N ASP A 14 -8.71 13.20 3.12
CA ASP A 14 -7.54 13.98 3.54
C ASP A 14 -6.71 13.25 4.57
N VAL A 15 -5.39 13.49 4.54
CA VAL A 15 -4.54 13.10 5.65
C VAL A 15 -4.93 13.91 6.90
N PRO A 16 -5.17 13.27 8.06
CA PRO A 16 -5.49 13.97 9.30
C PRO A 16 -4.46 15.05 9.65
N ALA A 17 -4.93 16.30 9.80
CA ALA A 17 -4.06 17.44 10.06
C ALA A 17 -3.55 17.53 11.52
N GLY A 18 -4.22 16.85 12.45
CA GLY A 18 -3.84 16.83 13.87
C GLY A 18 -2.83 15.73 14.21
N PRO A 19 -2.18 15.80 15.40
CA PRO A 19 -1.35 14.71 15.89
C PRO A 19 -2.15 13.41 16.08
N PRO A 20 -1.51 12.23 15.95
CA PRO A 20 -0.06 12.03 15.78
C PRO A 20 0.44 12.15 14.34
N VAL A 21 -0.45 12.30 13.36
CA VAL A 21 -0.15 12.24 11.92
C VAL A 21 0.33 13.59 11.37
N ALA A 22 -0.27 14.69 11.84
CA ALA A 22 0.09 16.06 11.49
C ALA A 22 0.19 16.32 9.97
N GLY A 23 -0.67 15.68 9.18
CA GLY A 23 -0.69 15.80 7.72
C GLY A 23 0.37 14.98 6.98
N ASP A 24 1.11 14.10 7.66
CA ASP A 24 2.08 13.19 7.05
C ASP A 24 1.39 11.90 6.53
N PRO A 25 1.34 11.67 5.20
CA PRO A 25 0.69 10.50 4.64
C PRO A 25 1.38 9.18 5.01
N TYR A 26 2.70 9.18 5.27
CA TYR A 26 3.42 7.99 5.66
C TYR A 26 3.05 7.57 7.09
N LEU A 27 2.97 8.53 8.02
CA LEU A 27 2.51 8.24 9.39
C LEU A 27 1.06 7.74 9.41
N GLN A 28 0.19 8.31 8.57
CA GLN A 28 -1.18 7.81 8.46
C GLN A 28 -1.20 6.41 7.87
N ALA A 29 -0.46 6.15 6.79
CA ALA A 29 -0.39 4.83 6.19
C ALA A 29 0.12 3.77 7.18
N ARG A 30 1.14 4.07 7.99
CA ARG A 30 1.62 3.17 9.06
C ARG A 30 0.54 2.88 10.09
N ARG A 31 -0.20 3.91 10.54
CA ARG A 31 -1.31 3.72 11.48
C ARG A 31 -2.41 2.84 10.86
N VAL A 32 -2.84 3.13 9.64
CA VAL A 32 -3.86 2.35 8.93
C VAL A 32 -3.39 0.91 8.70
N PHE A 33 -2.11 0.70 8.41
CA PHE A 33 -1.51 -0.63 8.27
C PHE A 33 -1.70 -1.46 9.55
N ASP A 34 -1.46 -0.86 10.71
CA ASP A 34 -1.66 -1.50 12.01
C ASP A 34 -3.14 -1.73 12.32
N ASP A 35 -3.99 -0.71 12.10
CA ASP A 35 -5.44 -0.76 12.33
C ASP A 35 -6.13 -1.85 11.48
N LEU A 36 -5.66 -2.05 10.25
CA LEU A 36 -6.14 -3.10 9.34
C LEU A 36 -5.52 -4.47 9.59
N GLY A 37 -4.57 -4.59 10.51
CA GLY A 37 -3.89 -5.84 10.82
C GLY A 37 -3.06 -6.39 9.66
N MET A 38 -2.49 -5.52 8.83
CA MET A 38 -1.71 -5.92 7.64
C MET A 38 -0.47 -6.77 7.97
N HIS A 39 -0.02 -6.76 9.23
CA HIS A 39 1.04 -7.60 9.76
C HIS A 39 0.62 -9.05 10.05
N ARG A 40 -0.67 -9.39 9.87
CA ARG A 40 -1.24 -10.73 10.15
C ARG A 40 -1.15 -11.63 8.92
N THR A 41 0.01 -11.66 8.30
CA THR A 41 0.40 -12.61 7.25
C THR A 41 1.46 -13.55 7.81
N ALA A 42 1.44 -14.82 7.41
CA ALA A 42 2.39 -15.82 7.89
C ALA A 42 3.84 -15.42 7.56
N ASP A 43 4.04 -14.85 6.37
CA ASP A 43 5.35 -14.47 5.83
C ASP A 43 5.72 -13.00 6.04
N ARG A 44 4.87 -12.22 6.73
CA ARG A 44 5.09 -10.77 6.94
C ARG A 44 5.35 -10.05 5.62
N ASN A 45 4.47 -10.28 4.65
CA ASN A 45 4.60 -9.87 3.25
C ASN A 45 3.49 -8.89 2.81
N GLY A 46 2.75 -8.32 3.75
CA GLY A 46 1.65 -7.39 3.49
C GLY A 46 2.12 -6.01 3.02
N VAL A 47 1.40 -5.43 2.06
CA VAL A 47 1.63 -4.08 1.54
C VAL A 47 0.35 -3.26 1.57
N LEU A 48 0.41 -2.07 2.15
CA LEU A 48 -0.65 -1.07 2.10
C LEU A 48 -0.28 0.06 1.15
N VAL A 49 -1.15 0.31 0.19
CA VAL A 49 -1.15 1.53 -0.62
C VAL A 49 -2.22 2.47 -0.04
N TYR A 50 -1.79 3.61 0.51
CA TYR A 50 -2.66 4.62 1.10
C TYR A 50 -2.79 5.83 0.19
N MET A 51 -4.00 6.35 -0.01
CA MET A 51 -4.24 7.58 -0.79
C MET A 51 -5.31 8.48 -0.15
N ALA A 52 -4.96 9.76 0.01
CA ALA A 52 -5.86 10.83 0.40
C ALA A 52 -6.18 11.72 -0.80
N VAL A 53 -7.39 11.55 -1.36
CA VAL A 53 -7.73 12.04 -2.71
C VAL A 53 -7.79 13.56 -2.79
N ARG A 54 -8.41 14.24 -1.83
CA ARG A 54 -8.56 15.71 -1.83
C ARG A 54 -7.22 16.40 -1.57
N SER A 55 -6.47 15.91 -0.60
CA SER A 55 -5.13 16.44 -0.28
C SER A 55 -4.05 16.05 -1.31
N ARG A 56 -4.36 15.15 -2.25
CA ARG A 56 -3.43 14.60 -3.26
C ARG A 56 -2.15 14.05 -2.65
N LYS A 57 -2.27 13.36 -1.52
CA LYS A 57 -1.17 12.72 -0.82
C LYS A 57 -1.36 11.22 -0.86
N PHE A 58 -0.26 10.48 -0.90
CA PHE A 58 -0.28 9.03 -0.87
C PHE A 58 1.01 8.50 -0.25
N ALA A 59 1.00 7.26 0.17
CA ALA A 59 2.16 6.55 0.70
C ALA A 59 2.01 5.05 0.43
N VAL A 60 3.14 4.36 0.36
CA VAL A 60 3.19 2.90 0.27
C VAL A 60 3.97 2.39 1.48
N VAL A 61 3.41 1.41 2.17
CA VAL A 61 3.99 0.81 3.38
C VAL A 61 4.00 -0.69 3.21
N GLY A 62 5.18 -1.30 3.27
CA GLY A 62 5.34 -2.75 3.38
C GLY A 62 5.60 -3.18 4.82
N ASP A 63 5.36 -4.45 5.09
CA ASP A 63 5.78 -5.12 6.32
C ASP A 63 7.31 -5.31 6.39
N GLU A 64 7.82 -5.65 7.57
CA GLU A 64 9.25 -5.65 7.91
C GLU A 64 10.08 -6.67 7.10
N GLU A 65 9.60 -7.91 6.93
CA GLU A 65 10.32 -8.94 6.17
C GLU A 65 10.40 -8.60 4.68
N LEU A 66 9.30 -8.12 4.09
CA LEU A 66 9.32 -7.62 2.73
C LEU A 66 10.30 -6.45 2.59
N HIS A 67 10.22 -5.46 3.49
CA HIS A 67 11.10 -4.30 3.48
C HIS A 67 12.58 -4.72 3.55
N ALA A 68 12.92 -5.67 4.43
CA ALA A 68 14.28 -6.19 4.56
C ALA A 68 14.82 -6.84 3.25
N ARG A 69 13.93 -7.40 2.41
CA ARG A 69 14.30 -8.03 1.13
C ARG A 69 14.43 -7.05 -0.03
N VAL A 70 13.53 -6.05 -0.11
CA VAL A 70 13.46 -5.12 -1.25
C VAL A 70 14.29 -3.86 -1.08
N GLY A 71 14.54 -3.44 0.17
CA GLY A 71 15.27 -2.23 0.51
C GLY A 71 14.54 -0.91 0.20
N ASP A 72 15.13 0.21 0.62
CA ASP A 72 14.53 1.55 0.51
C ASP A 72 14.33 2.05 -0.92
N GLY A 73 15.24 1.69 -1.83
CA GLY A 73 15.21 2.14 -3.22
C GLY A 73 13.93 1.71 -3.94
N PHE A 74 13.49 0.47 -3.69
CA PHE A 74 12.29 -0.08 -4.31
C PHE A 74 11.02 0.76 -4.03
N TRP A 75 10.80 1.15 -2.77
CA TRP A 75 9.63 1.94 -2.39
C TRP A 75 9.65 3.32 -3.04
N SER A 76 10.86 3.89 -3.19
CA SER A 76 11.05 5.18 -3.84
C SER A 76 10.68 5.11 -5.32
N ASP A 77 11.10 4.04 -6.02
CA ASP A 77 10.76 3.79 -7.42
C ASP A 77 9.25 3.63 -7.62
N VAL A 78 8.58 2.89 -6.72
CA VAL A 78 7.12 2.72 -6.74
C VAL A 78 6.42 4.07 -6.57
N VAL A 79 6.79 4.85 -5.55
CA VAL A 79 6.20 6.17 -5.29
C VAL A 79 6.44 7.12 -6.46
N GLU A 80 7.64 7.12 -7.05
CA GLU A 80 7.95 7.96 -8.20
C GLU A 80 7.10 7.58 -9.43
N ALA A 81 7.00 6.29 -9.75
CA ALA A 81 6.21 5.81 -10.89
C ALA A 81 4.72 6.15 -10.73
N MET A 82 4.15 5.93 -9.55
CA MET A 82 2.77 6.32 -9.22
C MET A 82 2.59 7.84 -9.29
N GLY A 83 3.54 8.59 -8.73
CA GLY A 83 3.52 10.05 -8.68
C GLY A 83 3.51 10.71 -10.06
N ARG A 84 4.23 10.15 -11.04
CA ARG A 84 4.20 10.62 -12.44
C ARG A 84 2.80 10.54 -13.04
N GLU A 85 2.14 9.40 -12.88
CA GLU A 85 0.76 9.20 -13.36
C GLU A 85 -0.24 10.11 -12.63
N PHE A 86 -0.08 10.28 -11.31
CA PHE A 86 -0.94 11.16 -10.51
C PHE A 86 -0.77 12.63 -10.87
N GLY A 87 0.46 13.06 -11.18
CA GLY A 87 0.75 14.42 -11.66
C GLY A 87 0.02 14.77 -12.96
N GLU A 88 -0.28 13.76 -13.78
CA GLU A 88 -1.04 13.88 -15.03
C GLU A 88 -2.55 13.60 -14.84
N GLY A 89 -3.02 13.43 -13.60
CA GLY A 89 -4.41 13.15 -13.27
C GLY A 89 -4.86 11.73 -13.58
N ARG A 90 -3.95 10.83 -13.94
CA ARG A 90 -4.23 9.42 -14.27
C ARG A 90 -4.16 8.52 -13.04
N PHE A 91 -5.05 8.77 -12.07
CA PHE A 91 -5.05 8.05 -10.79
C PHE A 91 -5.19 6.53 -10.92
N ALA A 92 -6.15 6.06 -11.72
CA ALA A 92 -6.31 4.62 -11.95
C ALA A 92 -5.04 4.00 -12.55
N LYS A 93 -4.36 4.72 -13.47
CA LYS A 93 -3.12 4.23 -14.06
C LYS A 93 -1.97 4.20 -13.06
N GLY A 94 -1.84 5.23 -12.23
CA GLY A 94 -0.83 5.25 -11.18
C GLY A 94 -1.02 4.09 -10.20
N LEU A 95 -2.26 3.79 -9.80
CA LEU A 95 -2.55 2.63 -8.96
C LEU A 95 -2.20 1.31 -9.65
N GLU A 96 -2.61 1.12 -10.91
CA GLU A 96 -2.26 -0.06 -11.70
C GLU A 96 -0.73 -0.25 -11.79
N THR A 97 0.01 0.83 -12.08
CA THR A 97 1.47 0.82 -12.14
C THR A 97 2.09 0.44 -10.80
N GLY A 98 1.62 1.02 -9.70
CA GLY A 98 2.12 0.69 -8.35
C GLY A 98 1.87 -0.76 -7.98
N ILE A 99 0.64 -1.25 -8.18
CA ILE A 99 0.25 -2.64 -7.89
C ILE A 99 1.07 -3.61 -8.74
N ALA A 100 1.30 -3.32 -10.02
CA ALA A 100 2.14 -4.13 -10.89
C ALA A 100 3.58 -4.23 -10.38
N LEU A 101 4.23 -3.09 -10.07
CA LEU A 101 5.61 -3.07 -9.57
C LEU A 101 5.75 -3.81 -8.23
N ILE A 102 4.80 -3.62 -7.32
CA ILE A 102 4.75 -4.32 -6.03
C ILE A 102 4.53 -5.82 -6.25
N GLY A 103 3.56 -6.19 -7.08
CA GLY A 103 3.26 -7.58 -7.39
C GLY A 103 4.45 -8.32 -8.02
N GLU A 104 5.20 -7.68 -8.92
CA GLU A 104 6.41 -8.24 -9.52
C GLU A 104 7.49 -8.52 -8.47
N LYS A 105 7.74 -7.58 -7.56
CA LYS A 105 8.70 -7.81 -6.46
C LYS A 105 8.24 -8.85 -5.46
N LEU A 106 6.95 -8.89 -5.14
CA LEU A 106 6.39 -9.94 -4.29
C LEU A 106 6.54 -11.32 -4.94
N CYS A 107 6.35 -11.45 -6.25
CA CYS A 107 6.56 -12.73 -6.96
C CYS A 107 8.03 -13.21 -6.90
N GLU A 108 9.00 -12.31 -6.84
CA GLU A 108 10.43 -12.65 -6.75
C GLU A 108 10.79 -13.24 -5.38
N PHE A 109 10.23 -12.70 -4.29
CA PHE A 109 10.61 -13.04 -2.93
C PHE A 109 9.62 -13.95 -2.19
N PHE A 110 8.36 -13.95 -2.61
CA PHE A 110 7.22 -14.67 -2.04
C PHE A 110 6.41 -15.33 -3.17
N PRO A 111 7.01 -16.26 -3.94
CA PRO A 111 6.30 -16.91 -5.04
C PRO A 111 5.11 -17.71 -4.53
N TYR A 112 4.01 -17.72 -5.29
CA TYR A 112 2.81 -18.47 -4.98
C TYR A 112 3.13 -19.95 -4.69
N GLN A 113 2.54 -20.49 -3.62
CA GLN A 113 2.60 -21.89 -3.25
C GLN A 113 1.22 -22.54 -3.50
N ASP A 114 1.18 -23.83 -3.83
CA ASP A 114 -0.08 -24.53 -4.17
C ASP A 114 -1.08 -24.61 -3.00
N ASP A 115 -0.62 -24.38 -1.77
CA ASP A 115 -1.38 -24.34 -0.52
C ASP A 115 -1.62 -22.92 0.03
N ASP A 116 -1.31 -21.89 -0.78
CA ASP A 116 -1.50 -20.49 -0.42
C ASP A 116 -2.98 -20.16 -0.13
N VAL A 117 -3.21 -19.47 0.98
CA VAL A 117 -4.53 -19.04 1.43
C VAL A 117 -4.52 -17.52 1.46
N ASN A 118 -5.55 -16.89 0.88
CA ASN A 118 -5.72 -15.45 1.01
C ASN A 118 -5.85 -15.08 2.50
N GLU A 119 -4.87 -14.34 3.02
CA GLU A 119 -4.75 -13.96 4.43
C GLU A 119 -5.41 -12.60 4.72
N LEU A 120 -5.53 -11.73 3.72
CA LEU A 120 -6.02 -10.36 3.86
C LEU A 120 -7.04 -9.99 2.77
N PRO A 121 -8.16 -9.30 3.10
CA PRO A 121 -9.18 -8.99 2.10
C PRO A 121 -8.67 -8.11 0.95
N ASP A 122 -8.98 -8.49 -0.29
CA ASP A 122 -8.68 -7.72 -1.51
C ASP A 122 -9.53 -6.43 -1.66
N GLU A 123 -10.52 -6.25 -0.79
CA GLU A 123 -11.42 -5.10 -0.85
C GLU A 123 -10.72 -3.79 -0.50
N ILE A 124 -11.08 -2.73 -1.24
CA ILE A 124 -10.65 -1.38 -0.94
C ILE A 124 -11.16 -1.01 0.45
N SER A 125 -10.24 -0.63 1.33
CA SER A 125 -10.57 -0.05 2.62
C SER A 125 -10.83 1.45 2.46
N TYR A 126 -11.78 1.96 3.22
CA TYR A 126 -12.13 3.38 3.23
C TYR A 126 -12.02 3.92 4.64
N GLY A 127 -11.47 5.14 4.77
CA GLY A 127 -11.58 5.92 5.99
C GLY A 127 -13.03 6.32 6.26
N ASP A 128 -13.34 6.59 7.53
CA ASP A 128 -14.68 7.03 7.93
C ASP A 128 -15.08 8.34 7.24
N ASP A 129 -14.10 9.17 6.89
CA ASP A 129 -14.32 10.41 6.18
C ASP A 129 -14.77 10.20 4.73
N VAL A 130 -14.55 9.04 4.11
CA VAL A 130 -14.99 8.75 2.73
C VAL A 130 -16.40 8.16 2.66
N ARG A 131 -16.89 7.59 3.76
CA ARG A 131 -18.23 6.95 3.85
C ARG A 131 -19.33 8.00 4.06
N ASP A 132 -19.68 8.73 2.99
CA ASP A 132 -20.96 9.45 2.86
C ASP A 132 -21.73 8.97 1.63
#